data_AF-A0A6A8MLQ2-F1
#
_entry.id   AF-A0A6A8MLQ2-F1
#
_cell.length_a   1.000
_cell.length_b   1.000
_cell.length_c   1.000
_cell.angle_alpha   90.00
_cell.angle_beta   90.00
_cell.angle_gamma   90.00
#
_symmetry.space_group_name_H-M   'P 1'
#
loop_
_entity.id
_entity.type
_entity.pdbx_description
1 polymer ?
#
loop_
_entity_poly.entity_id
_entity_poly.type
_entity_poly.pdbx_seq_one_letter_code
_entity_poly.pdbx_strand_id
1 'polypeptide(L)'
;MGTKQIGLTSQTILALIPSIITQFIAFFRIKKYKEGILISLGLLGASIYIQTFFTFPYGLIPVIPVTIVIPVYYVRKWTRQFNDNLNYTSKISSTVIQDDLSDINKEQNTRSLKILKERLARGDISKEEYLYLKKEFE
;
A
#
# COMPACT_ATOMS: atom_id res chain seq x y z
N MET A 1 9.80 9.59 -1.27
CA MET A 1 8.49 10.04 -1.77
C MET A 1 7.40 9.25 -1.05
N GLY A 2 6.66 9.88 -0.14
CA GLY A 2 5.52 9.25 0.53
C GLY A 2 4.47 8.82 -0.50
N THR A 3 4.13 7.53 -0.50
CA THR A 3 3.19 6.96 -1.47
C THR A 3 1.77 7.25 -1.01
N LYS A 4 1.26 8.42 -1.40
CA LYS A 4 -0.14 8.81 -1.15
C LYS A 4 -1.07 7.90 -1.96
N GLN A 5 -2.18 7.46 -1.35
CA GLN A 5 -3.24 6.75 -2.06
C GLN A 5 -3.66 7.52 -3.31
N ILE A 6 -3.89 6.77 -4.40
CA ILE A 6 -4.25 7.38 -5.67
C ILE A 6 -5.73 7.18 -5.94
N GLY A 7 -6.43 8.27 -6.24
CA GLY A 7 -7.84 8.24 -6.58
C GLY A 7 -8.11 7.42 -7.84
N LEU A 8 -8.95 6.38 -7.71
CA LEU A 8 -9.28 5.46 -8.81
C LEU A 8 -9.88 6.19 -10.02
N THR A 9 -10.71 7.20 -9.76
CA THR A 9 -11.40 7.99 -10.78
C THR A 9 -10.42 8.80 -11.63
N SER A 10 -9.45 9.46 -10.99
CA SER A 10 -8.43 10.24 -11.71
C SER A 10 -7.56 9.37 -12.61
N GLN A 11 -7.18 8.18 -12.14
CA GLN A 11 -6.43 7.23 -12.97
C GLN A 11 -7.25 6.63 -14.11
N THR A 12 -8.54 6.36 -13.87
CA THR A 12 -9.43 5.88 -14.94
C THR A 12 -9.57 6.94 -16.04
N ILE A 13 -9.69 8.22 -15.69
CA ILE A 13 -9.75 9.34 -16.65
C ILE A 13 -8.44 9.44 -17.47
N LEU A 14 -7.28 9.33 -16.81
CA LEU A 14 -5.98 9.36 -17.49
C LEU A 14 -5.80 8.17 -18.46
N ALA A 15 -6.34 7.01 -18.11
CA ALA A 15 -6.28 5.81 -18.95
C ALA A 15 -7.31 5.81 -20.09
N LEU A 16 -8.42 6.53 -19.94
CA LEU A 16 -9.48 6.63 -20.95
C LEU A 16 -9.01 7.38 -22.20
N ILE A 17 -8.12 8.37 -22.03
CA ILE A 17 -7.52 9.09 -23.14
C ILE A 17 -6.58 8.11 -23.87
N PRO A 18 -6.81 7.81 -25.16
CA PRO A 18 -5.97 6.90 -25.95
C PRO A 18 -4.67 7.60 -26.37
N SER A 19 -3.98 8.19 -25.40
CA SER A 19 -2.66 8.78 -25.57
C SER A 19 -1.66 7.95 -24.79
N ILE A 20 -0.60 7.54 -25.48
CA ILE A 20 0.54 6.84 -24.89
C ILE A 20 1.09 7.64 -23.71
N ILE A 21 1.11 8.98 -23.80
CA ILE A 21 1.62 9.86 -22.75
C ILE A 21 0.77 9.78 -21.48
N THR A 22 -0.55 9.90 -21.60
CA THR A 22 -1.45 9.88 -20.43
C THR A 22 -1.50 8.51 -19.76
N GLN A 23 -1.46 7.45 -20.57
CA GLN A 23 -1.38 6.07 -20.10
C GLN A 23 -0.04 5.79 -19.39
N PHE A 24 1.09 6.24 -19.93
CA PHE A 24 2.40 6.12 -19.27
C PHE A 24 2.43 6.86 -17.93
N ILE A 25 1.86 8.06 -17.84
CA ILE A 25 1.77 8.79 -16.57
C ILE A 25 0.93 8.01 -15.55
N ALA A 26 -0.18 7.39 -15.97
CA ALA A 26 -0.99 6.54 -15.11
C ALA A 26 -0.19 5.34 -14.59
N PHE A 27 0.49 4.59 -15.48
CA PHE A 27 1.33 3.45 -15.10
C PHE A 27 2.53 3.84 -14.21
N PHE A 28 3.13 5.00 -14.45
CA PHE A 28 4.23 5.52 -13.64
C PHE A 28 3.79 5.81 -12.21
N ARG A 29 2.59 6.41 -12.03
CA ARG A 29 2.05 6.72 -10.70
C ARG A 29 1.83 5.47 -9.83
N ILE A 30 1.49 4.33 -10.43
CA ILE A 30 1.31 3.04 -9.73
C ILE A 30 2.58 2.16 -9.74
N LYS A 31 3.73 2.69 -10.17
CA LYS A 31 5.00 1.96 -10.29
C LYS A 31 4.93 0.71 -11.18
N LYS A 32 4.01 0.68 -12.16
CA LYS A 32 3.82 -0.41 -13.13
C LYS A 32 4.32 -0.05 -14.53
N TYR A 33 5.43 0.69 -14.60
CA TYR A 33 5.96 1.23 -15.85
C TYR A 33 6.42 0.13 -16.82
N LYS A 34 7.02 -0.97 -16.31
CA LYS A 34 7.48 -2.09 -17.15
C LYS A 34 6.29 -2.78 -17.82
N GLU A 35 5.24 -3.03 -17.06
CA GLU A 35 4.03 -3.65 -17.55
C GLU A 35 3.24 -2.72 -18.48
N GLY A 36 3.26 -1.40 -18.23
CA GLY A 36 2.73 -0.39 -19.14
C GLY A 36 3.44 -0.34 -20.50
N ILE A 37 4.77 -0.47 -20.51
CA ILE A 37 5.57 -0.60 -21.75
C ILE A 37 5.16 -1.87 -22.50
N LEU A 38 5.01 -2.99 -21.80
CA LEU A 38 4.63 -4.27 -22.39
C LEU A 38 3.24 -4.20 -23.04
N ILE A 39 2.27 -3.58 -22.35
CA ILE A 39 0.91 -3.35 -22.89
C ILE A 39 0.98 -2.48 -24.15
N SER A 40 1.77 -1.41 -24.12
CA SER A 40 1.90 -0.49 -25.26
C SER A 40 2.51 -1.19 -26.49
N LEU A 41 3.54 -2.02 -26.29
CA LEU A 41 4.13 -2.83 -27.36
C LEU A 41 3.13 -3.87 -27.91
N GLY A 42 2.37 -4.51 -27.02
CA GLY A 42 1.31 -5.44 -27.41
C GLY A 42 0.21 -4.78 -28.23
N LEU A 43 -0.21 -3.56 -27.84
CA LEU A 43 -1.21 -2.78 -28.57
C LEU A 43 -0.71 -2.34 -29.95
N LEU A 44 0.56 -1.93 -30.06
CA LEU A 44 1.19 -1.63 -31.35
C LEU A 44 1.21 -2.85 -32.27
N GLY A 45 1.65 -4.01 -31.74
CA GLY A 45 1.66 -5.27 -32.50
C GLY A 45 0.27 -5.68 -32.96
N ALA A 46 -0.73 -5.60 -32.07
CA ALA A 46 -2.12 -5.88 -32.39
C ALA A 46 -2.67 -4.92 -33.46
N SER A 47 -2.29 -3.65 -33.40
CA SER A 47 -2.73 -2.64 -34.38
C SER A 47 -2.17 -2.92 -35.78
N ILE A 48 -0.90 -3.32 -35.89
CA ILE A 48 -0.27 -3.71 -37.16
C ILE A 48 -0.92 -4.99 -37.71
N TYR A 49 -1.14 -5.98 -36.84
CA TYR A 49 -1.81 -7.22 -37.21
C TYR A 49 -3.22 -6.96 -37.76
N ILE A 50 -4.04 -6.18 -37.05
CA ILE A 50 -5.40 -5.85 -37.49
C ILE A 50 -5.38 -5.11 -38.83
N GLN A 51 -4.48 -4.15 -39.03
CA GLN A 51 -4.36 -3.42 -40.30
C GLN A 51 -3.93 -4.31 -41.48
N THR A 52 -3.31 -5.46 -41.20
CA THR A 52 -2.96 -6.45 -42.23
C THR A 52 -4.22 -7.14 -42.80
N PHE A 53 -5.27 -7.31 -41.99
CA PHE A 53 -6.52 -7.95 -42.41
C PHE A 53 -7.62 -6.95 -42.76
N PHE A 54 -7.57 -5.74 -42.19
CA PHE A 54 -8.58 -4.71 -42.37
C PHE A 54 -7.92 -3.40 -42.81
N THR A 55 -8.09 -3.07 -44.09
CA THR A 55 -7.62 -1.81 -44.67
C THR A 55 -8.26 -0.62 -43.97
N PHE A 56 -7.51 0.47 -43.86
CA PHE A 56 -8.02 1.74 -43.37
C PHE A 56 -9.28 2.17 -44.15
N PRO A 57 -10.36 2.65 -43.50
CA PRO A 57 -10.50 2.94 -42.06
C PRO A 57 -11.10 1.79 -41.23
N TYR A 58 -11.48 0.66 -41.83
CA TYR A 58 -12.20 -0.42 -41.16
C TYR A 58 -11.39 -1.06 -40.03
N GLY A 59 -10.06 -1.10 -40.15
CA GLY A 59 -9.16 -1.56 -39.08
C GLY A 59 -9.19 -0.68 -37.83
N LEU A 60 -9.64 0.58 -37.90
CA LEU A 60 -9.75 1.45 -36.73
C LEU A 60 -10.90 1.05 -35.80
N ILE A 61 -11.96 0.45 -36.34
CA ILE A 61 -13.16 0.06 -35.60
C ILE A 61 -12.82 -0.88 -34.44
N PRO A 62 -12.01 -1.94 -34.62
CA PRO A 62 -11.53 -2.77 -33.50
C PRO A 62 -10.33 -2.17 -32.74
N VAL A 63 -9.46 -1.38 -33.39
CA VAL A 63 -8.24 -0.85 -32.74
C VAL A 63 -8.56 0.19 -31.65
N ILE A 64 -9.50 1.10 -31.92
CA ILE A 64 -9.89 2.16 -30.97
C ILE A 64 -10.43 1.59 -29.65
N PRO A 65 -11.44 0.70 -29.61
CA PRO A 65 -11.92 0.14 -28.36
C PRO A 65 -10.85 -0.69 -27.65
N VAL A 66 -10.03 -1.43 -28.38
CA VAL A 66 -8.94 -2.24 -27.79
C VAL A 66 -7.90 -1.35 -27.09
N THR A 67 -7.49 -0.24 -27.72
CA THR A 67 -6.51 0.72 -27.17
C THR A 67 -7.03 1.53 -25.98
N ILE A 68 -8.34 1.55 -25.74
CA ILE A 68 -8.95 2.20 -24.57
C ILE A 68 -9.26 1.17 -23.47
N VAL A 69 -9.95 0.08 -23.82
CA VAL A 69 -10.44 -0.91 -22.84
C VAL A 69 -9.29 -1.61 -22.13
N ILE A 70 -8.25 -2.02 -22.85
CA ILE A 70 -7.12 -2.75 -22.26
C ILE A 70 -6.38 -1.86 -21.24
N PRO A 71 -5.90 -0.65 -21.58
CA PRO A 71 -5.23 0.20 -20.61
C PRO A 71 -6.12 0.57 -19.41
N VAL A 72 -7.39 0.91 -19.64
CA VAL A 72 -8.34 1.23 -18.56
C VAL A 72 -8.51 0.07 -17.59
N TYR A 73 -8.66 -1.15 -18.10
CA TYR A 73 -8.79 -2.35 -17.26
C TYR A 73 -7.56 -2.56 -16.37
N TYR A 74 -6.37 -2.53 -16.96
CA TYR A 74 -5.13 -2.76 -16.21
C TYR A 74 -4.81 -1.64 -15.22
N VAL A 75 -5.02 -0.37 -15.60
CA VAL A 75 -4.84 0.76 -14.69
C VAL A 75 -5.79 0.64 -13.49
N ARG A 76 -7.08 0.33 -13.70
CA ARG A 76 -8.01 0.11 -12.59
C ARG A 76 -7.59 -1.04 -11.69
N LYS A 77 -7.23 -2.19 -12.27
CA LYS A 77 -6.82 -3.39 -11.53
C LYS A 77 -5.60 -3.10 -10.66
N TRP A 78 -4.55 -2.51 -11.23
CA TRP A 78 -3.31 -2.25 -10.51
C TRP A 78 -3.40 -1.08 -9.54
N THR A 79 -4.26 -0.08 -9.80
CA THR A 79 -4.51 0.99 -8.82
C THR A 79 -5.14 0.44 -7.55
N ARG A 80 -6.09 -0.51 -7.65
CA ARG A 80 -6.67 -1.17 -6.48
C ARG A 80 -5.61 -1.92 -5.69
N GLN A 81 -4.83 -2.78 -6.36
CA GLN A 81 -3.74 -3.52 -5.73
C GLN A 81 -2.71 -2.61 -5.07
N PHE A 82 -2.37 -1.48 -5.70
CA PHE A 82 -1.46 -0.49 -5.13
C PHE A 82 -2.02 0.12 -3.84
N ASN A 83 -3.29 0.53 -3.84
CA ASN A 83 -3.93 1.11 -2.66
C ASN A 83 -4.11 0.08 -1.53
N ASP A 84 -4.41 -1.17 -1.85
CA ASP A 84 -4.56 -2.25 -0.88
C ASP A 84 -3.23 -2.56 -0.17
N ASN A 85 -2.13 -2.60 -0.93
CA ASN A 85 -0.80 -2.81 -0.37
C ASN A 85 -0.36 -1.69 0.57
N LEU A 86 -0.74 -0.44 0.28
CA LEU A 86 -0.47 0.70 1.16
C LEU A 86 -1.23 0.59 2.49
N ASN A 87 -2.50 0.18 2.43
CA ASN A 87 -3.32 -0.01 3.63
C ASN A 87 -2.85 -1.19 4.49
N TYR A 88 -2.36 -2.26 3.86
CA TYR A 88 -1.81 -3.40 4.58
C TYR A 88 -0.51 -3.05 5.30
N THR A 89 0.37 -2.31 4.63
CA THR A 89 1.67 -1.90 5.20
C THR A 89 1.48 -0.96 6.38
N SER A 90 0.55 0.01 6.29
CA SER A 90 0.27 0.90 7.41
C SER A 90 -0.31 0.16 8.61
N LYS A 91 -1.22 -0.80 8.38
CA LYS A 91 -1.81 -1.62 9.44
C LYS A 91 -0.77 -2.47 10.16
N ILE A 92 0.13 -3.13 9.41
CA ILE A 92 1.21 -3.92 10.01
C ILE A 92 2.12 -3.04 10.86
N SER A 93 2.57 -1.89 10.36
CA SER A 93 3.44 -1.02 11.13
C SER A 93 2.80 -0.57 12.44
N SER A 94 1.50 -0.27 12.44
CA SER A 94 0.79 0.06 13.68
C SER A 94 0.68 -1.11 14.66
N THR A 95 0.39 -2.32 14.17
CA THR A 95 0.31 -3.52 15.03
C THR A 95 1.67 -3.88 15.62
N VAL A 96 2.73 -3.89 14.81
CA VAL A 96 4.09 -4.22 15.27
C VAL A 96 4.58 -3.21 16.32
N ILE A 97 4.35 -1.90 16.10
CA ILE A 97 4.72 -0.88 17.10
C ILE A 97 3.93 -1.08 18.40
N GLN A 98 2.65 -1.47 18.32
CA GLN A 98 1.83 -1.69 19.50
C GLN A 98 2.25 -2.92 20.30
N ASP A 99 2.64 -4.00 19.62
CA ASP A 99 3.17 -5.22 20.24
C ASP A 99 4.52 -4.94 20.92
N ASP A 100 5.46 -4.27 20.22
CA ASP A 100 6.77 -3.90 20.77
C ASP A 100 6.63 -3.00 22.02
N LEU A 101 5.73 -2.00 21.99
CA LEU A 101 5.48 -1.16 23.17
C LEU A 101 4.87 -1.95 24.33
N SER A 102 4.01 -2.94 24.06
CA SER A 102 3.40 -3.75 25.10
C SER A 102 4.42 -4.62 25.84
N ASP A 103 5.37 -5.20 25.11
CA ASP A 103 6.44 -6.02 25.66
C ASP A 103 7.43 -5.19 26.47
N ILE A 104 7.81 -4.00 25.97
CA ILE A 104 8.68 -3.05 26.69
C ILE A 104 8.02 -2.61 28.01
N ASN A 105 6.74 -2.24 27.99
CA ASN A 105 6.03 -1.79 29.18
C ASN A 105 5.93 -2.92 30.23
N LYS A 106 5.65 -4.15 29.79
CA LYS A 106 5.59 -5.33 30.67
C LYS A 106 6.94 -5.65 31.31
N GLU A 107 8.03 -5.52 30.56
CA GLU A 107 9.38 -5.70 31.08
C GLU A 107 9.74 -4.62 32.12
N GLN A 108 9.43 -3.35 31.83
CA GLN A 108 9.66 -2.24 32.77
C GLN A 108 8.87 -2.42 34.07
N ASN A 109 7.58 -2.76 34.00
CA ASN A 109 6.75 -3.01 35.17
C ASN A 109 7.30 -4.16 36.03
N THR A 110 7.80 -5.23 35.39
CA THR A 110 8.41 -6.36 36.10
C THR A 110 9.70 -5.97 36.84
N ARG A 111 10.55 -5.14 36.20
CA ARG A 111 11.77 -4.61 36.84
C ARG A 111 11.43 -3.69 38.01
N SER A 112 10.47 -2.78 37.84
CA SER A 112 9.99 -1.88 38.90
C SER A 112 9.42 -2.65 40.09
N LEU A 113 8.62 -3.69 39.85
CA LEU A 113 8.10 -4.57 40.91
C LEU A 113 9.19 -5.32 41.65
N LYS A 114 10.27 -5.72 40.95
CA LYS A 114 11.43 -6.37 41.57
C LYS A 114 12.18 -5.40 42.50
N ILE A 115 12.40 -4.17 42.06
CA ILE A 115 13.03 -3.11 42.86
C ILE A 115 12.19 -2.80 44.10
N LEU A 116 10.87 -2.67 43.96
CA LEU A 116 9.96 -2.43 45.09
C LEU A 116 10.03 -3.56 46.13
N LYS A 117 10.07 -4.82 45.69
CA LYS A 117 10.24 -5.97 46.60
C LYS A 117 11.58 -5.91 47.33
N GLU A 118 12.65 -5.51 46.65
CA GLU A 118 13.98 -5.39 47.24
C GLU A 118 14.05 -4.26 48.28
N ARG A 119 13.40 -3.11 48.01
CA ARG A 119 13.29 -1.99 48.96
C ARG A 119 12.47 -2.36 50.21
N LEU A 120 11.39 -3.13 50.03
CA LEU A 120 10.61 -3.66 51.16
C LEU A 120 11.47 -4.61 52.03
N ALA A 121 12.27 -5.47 51.40
CA ALA A 121 13.15 -6.40 52.12
C ALA A 121 14.29 -5.69 52.86
N ARG A 122 14.76 -4.54 52.35
CA ARG A 122 15.73 -3.66 53.01
C ARG A 122 15.14 -2.82 54.15
N GLY A 123 13.80 -2.75 54.26
CA GLY A 123 13.11 -1.90 55.24
C GLY A 123 13.04 -0.43 54.84
N ASP A 124 13.39 -0.09 53.58
CA ASP A 124 13.39 1.29 53.08
C ASP A 124 11.96 1.84 52.88
N ILE A 125 10.97 0.95 52.75
CA ILE A 125 9.55 1.27 52.53
C ILE A 125 8.65 0.40 53.40
N SER A 126 7.50 0.93 53.81
CA SER A 126 6.49 0.21 54.58
C SER A 126 5.72 -0.80 53.71
N LYS A 127 5.12 -1.83 54.34
CA LYS A 127 4.25 -2.80 53.64
C LYS A 127 3.02 -2.13 53.00
N GLU A 128 2.49 -1.09 53.63
CA GLU A 128 1.36 -0.31 53.11
C GLU A 128 1.78 0.51 51.89
N GLU A 129 2.96 1.10 51.95
CA GLU A 129 3.57 1.88 50.87
C GLU A 129 3.91 1.01 49.65
N TYR A 130 4.41 -0.21 49.90
CA TYR A 130 4.60 -1.23 48.87
C TYR A 130 3.27 -1.62 48.18
N LEU A 131 2.20 -1.84 48.94
CA LEU A 131 0.89 -2.21 48.41
C LEU A 131 0.27 -1.09 47.56
N TYR A 132 0.48 0.16 47.96
CA TYR A 132 0.04 1.32 47.19
C TYR A 132 0.78 1.42 45.85
N LEU A 133 2.11 1.35 45.86
CA LEU A 133 2.93 1.45 44.64
C LEU A 133 2.76 0.25 43.71
N LYS A 134 2.51 -0.95 44.25
CA LYS A 134 2.27 -2.15 43.45
C LYS A 134 1.07 -2.00 42.51
N LYS A 135 0.01 -1.31 42.93
CA LYS A 135 -1.20 -1.08 42.12
C LYS A 135 -0.95 -0.26 40.85
N GLU A 136 0.15 0.48 40.79
CA GLU A 136 0.50 1.33 39.64
C GLU A 136 1.15 0.53 38.49
N PHE A 137 1.56 -0.71 38.75
CA PHE A 137 2.25 -1.59 37.80
C PHE A 137 1.46 -2.86 37.44
N GLU A 138 0.27 -3.06 38.04
CA GLU A 138 -0.73 -4.09 37.68
C GLU A 138 -1.68 -3.56 36.59
#